data_AF-A0A1U7RYN8-F1
#
_entry.id   AF-A0A1U7RYN8-F1
#
_cell.length_a   1.000
_cell.length_b   1.000
_cell.length_c   1.000
_cell.angle_alpha   90.00
_cell.angle_beta   90.00
_cell.angle_gamma   90.00
#
_symmetry.space_group_name_H-M   'P 1'
#
loop_
_entity.id
_entity.type
_entity.pdbx_description
1 polymer ?
#
loop_
_entity_poly.entity_id
_entity_poly.type
_entity_poly.pdbx_seq_one_letter_code
_entity_poly.pdbx_strand_id
1 'polypeptide(L)'
;MELSQLLNEIRANYETLLTRNQIDIVLSTSTQLEEATNERMDKDEEDLKAARAELSEARRQWHHMQIEIESLQAVEKGLENSLLATEHHYHMQLQSLEAEIEGLEKELQEVRKGIEKQLQEHEILLNTRMRLEQEIATYRRLLEREENRFRCSTHHRKDDRKPTTSKIAFILPSTGAIKKHETETVELMTKQAILNGNMVKERAEAHGTIQTEKVDEVIKEWEGSFFKDNPRLRKKSVSLRFDLHLAATDEGCLQTKQNNLPDIEVRLVMRRSSSIPSIKP
;
A
#
# COMPACT_ATOMS: atom_id res chain seq x y z
N MET A 1 47.58 113.68 -46.16
CA MET A 1 46.46 112.83 -46.65
C MET A 1 46.75 111.34 -46.43
N GLU A 2 48.01 110.91 -46.55
CA GLU A 2 48.47 109.52 -46.35
C GLU A 2 48.12 108.91 -44.96
N LEU A 3 48.32 109.64 -43.86
CA LEU A 3 48.12 109.08 -42.50
C LEU A 3 46.65 108.78 -42.14
N SER A 4 45.72 109.63 -42.58
CA SER A 4 44.29 109.45 -42.34
C SER A 4 43.70 108.29 -43.14
N GLN A 5 44.23 108.03 -44.35
CA GLN A 5 43.85 106.86 -45.14
C GLN A 5 44.34 105.59 -44.46
N LEU A 6 45.61 105.52 -44.04
CA LEU A 6 46.17 104.39 -43.31
C LEU A 6 45.39 104.07 -42.02
N LEU A 7 45.03 105.08 -41.22
CA LEU A 7 44.23 104.89 -40.01
C LEU A 7 42.82 104.36 -40.28
N ASN A 8 42.18 104.81 -41.36
CA ASN A 8 40.86 104.30 -41.76
C ASN A 8 40.95 102.86 -42.31
N GLU A 9 42.03 102.53 -43.03
CA GLU A 9 42.31 101.17 -43.50
C GLU A 9 42.54 100.21 -42.34
N ILE A 10 43.32 100.64 -41.34
CA ILE A 10 43.54 99.89 -40.10
C ILE A 10 42.20 99.68 -39.37
N ARG A 11 41.36 100.72 -39.26
CA ARG A 11 40.02 100.61 -38.65
C ARG A 11 39.12 99.63 -39.40
N ALA A 12 39.07 99.71 -40.73
CA ALA A 12 38.28 98.80 -41.56
C ALA A 12 38.77 97.34 -41.42
N ASN A 13 40.09 97.12 -41.33
CA ASN A 13 40.66 95.81 -41.03
C ASN A 13 40.25 95.29 -39.63
N TYR A 14 40.22 96.16 -38.62
CA TYR A 14 39.74 95.75 -37.29
C TYR A 14 38.23 95.48 -37.26
N GLU A 15 37.42 96.30 -37.92
CA GLU A 15 35.96 96.10 -38.01
C GLU A 15 35.64 94.78 -38.73
N THR A 16 36.30 94.49 -39.85
CA THR A 16 36.16 93.21 -40.55
C THR A 16 36.62 92.04 -39.68
N LEU A 17 37.74 92.16 -38.97
CA LEU A 17 38.21 91.13 -38.04
C LEU A 17 37.22 90.90 -36.89
N LEU A 18 36.62 91.96 -36.34
CA LEU A 18 35.63 91.90 -35.27
C LEU A 18 34.34 91.23 -35.75
N THR A 19 33.82 91.61 -36.93
CA THR A 19 32.63 90.98 -37.52
C THR A 19 32.86 89.51 -37.81
N ARG A 20 34.02 89.14 -38.35
CA ARG A 20 34.40 87.76 -38.59
C ARG A 20 34.48 86.97 -37.29
N ASN A 21 35.14 87.51 -36.28
CA ASN A 21 35.23 86.87 -34.97
C ASN A 21 33.84 86.69 -34.33
N GLN A 22 32.94 87.67 -34.45
CA GLN A 22 31.59 87.58 -33.92
C GLN A 22 30.76 86.51 -34.65
N ILE A 23 30.88 86.43 -35.98
CA ILE A 23 30.24 85.38 -36.78
C ILE A 23 30.80 84.01 -36.40
N ASP A 24 32.12 83.87 -36.28
CA ASP A 24 32.79 82.62 -35.93
C ASP A 24 32.37 82.13 -34.53
N ILE A 25 32.25 83.03 -33.54
CA ILE A 25 31.74 82.69 -32.20
C ILE A 25 30.28 82.24 -32.27
N VAL A 26 29.41 82.97 -32.97
CA VAL A 26 27.99 82.61 -33.09
C VAL A 26 27.85 81.24 -33.78
N LEU A 27 28.56 81.01 -34.88
CA LEU A 27 28.57 79.72 -35.56
C LEU A 27 29.07 78.61 -34.64
N SER A 28 30.21 78.81 -33.95
CA SER A 28 30.76 77.82 -33.03
C SER A 28 29.82 77.51 -31.86
N THR A 29 29.11 78.51 -31.32
CA THR A 29 28.14 78.27 -30.23
C THR A 29 26.87 77.59 -30.73
N SER A 30 26.41 77.91 -31.95
CA SER A 30 25.29 77.25 -32.60
C SER A 30 25.60 75.78 -32.88
N THR A 31 26.77 75.48 -33.43
CA THR A 31 27.19 74.09 -33.69
C THR A 31 27.35 73.31 -32.39
N GLN A 32 27.93 73.90 -31.34
CA GLN A 32 28.03 73.24 -30.03
C GLN A 32 26.67 72.94 -29.40
N LEU A 33 25.70 73.85 -29.55
CA LEU A 33 24.33 73.62 -29.09
C LEU A 33 23.65 72.51 -29.88
N GLU A 34 23.78 72.51 -31.21
CA GLU A 34 23.24 71.44 -32.07
C GLU A 34 23.86 70.08 -31.72
N GLU A 35 25.19 70.02 -31.58
CA GLU A 35 25.92 68.81 -31.17
C GLU A 35 25.44 68.32 -29.79
N ALA A 36 25.34 69.20 -28.79
CA ALA A 36 24.86 68.84 -27.46
C ALA A 36 23.39 68.37 -27.47
N THR A 37 22.54 68.95 -28.32
CA THR A 37 21.15 68.48 -28.48
C THR A 37 21.08 67.12 -29.18
N ASN A 38 21.90 66.89 -30.21
CA ASN A 38 21.96 65.61 -30.91
C ASN A 38 22.47 64.51 -29.98
N GLU A 39 23.56 64.75 -29.24
CA GLU A 39 24.07 63.79 -28.26
C GLU A 39 23.03 63.45 -27.18
N ARG A 40 22.21 64.42 -26.77
CA ARG A 40 21.14 64.19 -25.81
C ARG A 40 20.00 63.38 -26.43
N MET A 41 19.60 63.71 -27.66
CA MET A 41 18.58 62.98 -28.40
C MET A 41 18.99 61.54 -28.66
N ASP A 42 20.27 61.30 -29.00
CA ASP A 42 20.81 59.95 -29.22
C ASP A 42 20.76 59.12 -27.93
N LYS A 43 21.15 59.69 -26.78
CA LYS A 43 21.02 59.04 -25.47
C LYS A 43 19.57 58.74 -25.11
N ASP A 44 18.68 59.72 -25.28
CA ASP A 44 17.24 59.55 -25.03
C ASP A 44 16.66 58.44 -25.95
N GLU A 45 17.14 58.33 -27.20
CA GLU A 45 16.74 57.27 -28.13
C GLU A 45 17.25 55.89 -27.70
N GLU A 46 18.51 55.80 -27.24
CA GLU A 46 19.09 54.57 -26.67
C GLU A 46 18.32 54.11 -25.43
N ASP A 47 18.02 55.02 -24.51
CA ASP A 47 17.25 54.73 -23.29
C ASP A 47 15.83 54.25 -23.64
N LEU A 48 15.18 54.88 -24.62
CA LEU A 48 13.87 54.43 -25.12
C LEU A 48 13.93 53.05 -25.77
N LYS A 49 15.01 52.74 -26.51
CA LYS A 49 15.23 51.40 -27.08
C LYS A 49 15.43 50.37 -25.99
N ALA A 50 16.23 50.68 -24.96
CA ALA A 50 16.44 49.80 -23.81
C ALA A 50 15.14 49.54 -23.05
N ALA A 51 14.37 50.58 -22.72
CA ALA A 51 13.07 50.45 -22.04
C ALA A 51 12.06 49.62 -22.86
N ARG A 52 12.05 49.77 -24.19
CA ARG A 52 11.22 48.95 -25.08
C ARG A 52 11.65 47.48 -25.08
N ALA A 53 12.96 47.21 -25.06
CA ALA A 53 13.49 45.85 -24.97
C ALA A 53 13.08 45.20 -23.64
N GLU A 54 13.27 45.89 -22.51
CA GLU A 54 12.85 45.41 -21.19
C GLU A 54 11.34 45.12 -21.13
N LEU A 55 10.50 46.01 -21.67
CA LEU A 55 9.05 45.77 -21.75
C LEU A 55 8.71 44.52 -22.59
N SER A 56 9.44 44.30 -23.70
CA SER A 56 9.24 43.14 -24.56
C SER A 56 9.65 41.84 -23.85
N GLU A 57 10.73 41.86 -23.07
CA GLU A 57 11.17 40.72 -22.27
C GLU A 57 10.20 40.42 -21.14
N ALA A 58 9.74 41.45 -20.42
CA ALA A 58 8.74 41.30 -19.37
C ALA A 58 7.44 40.69 -19.91
N ARG A 59 6.99 41.11 -21.10
CA ARG A 59 5.83 40.50 -21.78
C ARG A 59 6.08 39.05 -22.15
N ARG A 60 7.28 38.72 -22.67
CA ARG A 60 7.66 37.34 -22.99
C ARG A 60 7.66 36.46 -21.74
N GLN A 61 8.19 36.95 -20.63
CA GLN A 61 8.19 36.25 -19.34
C GLN A 61 6.76 36.04 -18.82
N TRP A 62 5.92 37.07 -18.90
CA TRP A 62 4.50 36.96 -18.54
C TRP A 62 3.78 35.88 -19.34
N HIS A 63 3.93 35.88 -20.67
CA HIS A 63 3.36 34.85 -21.53
C HIS A 63 3.90 33.45 -21.20
N HIS A 64 5.19 33.33 -20.91
CA HIS A 64 5.80 32.07 -20.53
C HIS A 64 5.20 31.53 -19.22
N MET A 65 5.11 32.35 -18.18
CA MET A 65 4.49 31.97 -16.91
C MET A 65 3.01 31.63 -17.08
N GLN A 66 2.28 32.35 -17.94
CA GLN A 66 0.88 32.06 -18.24
C GLN A 66 0.72 30.67 -18.86
N ILE A 67 1.57 30.31 -19.82
CA ILE A 67 1.58 28.98 -20.44
C ILE A 67 1.93 27.90 -19.40
N GLU A 68 2.91 28.16 -18.53
CA GLU A 68 3.26 27.24 -17.45
C GLU A 68 2.07 26.99 -16.53
N ILE A 69 1.36 28.04 -16.10
CA ILE A 69 0.14 27.92 -15.27
C ILE A 69 -0.92 27.07 -15.98
N GLU A 70 -1.19 27.35 -17.26
CA GLU A 70 -2.17 26.60 -18.05
C GLU A 70 -1.77 25.12 -18.20
N SER A 71 -0.47 24.85 -18.39
CA SER A 71 0.06 23.49 -18.48
C SER A 71 -0.09 22.73 -17.15
N LEU A 72 0.19 23.38 -16.02
CA LEU A 72 0.04 22.80 -14.69
C LEU A 72 -1.42 22.51 -14.36
N GLN A 73 -2.33 23.42 -14.70
CA GLN A 73 -3.77 23.20 -14.56
C GLN A 73 -4.28 22.03 -15.42
N ALA A 74 -3.72 21.84 -16.61
CA ALA A 74 -4.06 20.69 -17.45
C ALA A 74 -3.58 19.36 -16.82
N VAL A 75 -2.38 19.36 -16.22
CA VAL A 75 -1.84 18.20 -15.49
C VAL A 75 -2.67 17.90 -14.23
N GLU A 76 -3.00 18.92 -13.45
CA GLU A 76 -3.84 18.80 -12.25
C GLU A 76 -5.18 18.14 -12.58
N LYS A 77 -5.91 18.66 -13.58
CA LYS A 77 -7.17 18.08 -14.05
C LYS A 77 -6.99 16.63 -14.55
N GLY A 78 -5.86 16.35 -15.22
CA GLY A 78 -5.53 14.99 -15.64
C GLY A 78 -5.37 14.02 -14.46
N LEU A 79 -4.67 14.46 -13.41
CA LEU A 79 -4.47 13.69 -12.19
C LEU A 79 -5.78 13.51 -11.40
N GLU A 80 -6.59 14.55 -11.27
CA GLU A 80 -7.91 14.48 -10.63
C GLU A 80 -8.82 13.48 -11.34
N ASN A 81 -8.87 13.53 -12.69
CA ASN A 81 -9.65 12.58 -13.47
C ASN A 81 -9.14 11.14 -13.32
N SER A 82 -7.82 10.94 -13.29
CA SER A 82 -7.22 9.63 -13.06
C SER A 82 -7.56 9.12 -11.65
N LEU A 83 -7.50 9.99 -10.64
CA LEU A 83 -7.87 9.65 -9.27
C LEU A 83 -9.33 9.20 -9.20
N LEU A 84 -10.26 10.01 -9.69
CA LEU A 84 -11.69 9.68 -9.74
C LEU A 84 -11.97 8.39 -10.50
N ALA A 85 -11.28 8.15 -11.63
CA ALA A 85 -11.40 6.90 -12.38
C ALA A 85 -10.93 5.69 -11.56
N THR A 86 -9.80 5.80 -10.86
CA THR A 86 -9.29 4.73 -9.99
C THR A 86 -10.22 4.48 -8.80
N GLU A 87 -10.69 5.53 -8.13
CA GLU A 87 -11.64 5.43 -7.02
C GLU A 87 -12.94 4.75 -7.46
N HIS A 88 -13.50 5.16 -8.59
CA HIS A 88 -14.70 4.54 -9.15
C HIS A 88 -14.45 3.06 -9.50
N HIS A 89 -13.30 2.74 -10.09
CA HIS A 89 -12.94 1.36 -10.39
C HIS A 89 -12.85 0.49 -9.14
N TYR A 90 -12.18 0.97 -8.09
CA TYR A 90 -12.09 0.26 -6.82
C TYR A 90 -13.45 0.13 -6.12
N HIS A 91 -14.29 1.16 -6.20
CA HIS A 91 -15.65 1.11 -5.67
C HIS A 91 -16.48 0.02 -6.35
N MET A 92 -16.42 -0.07 -7.68
CA MET A 92 -17.09 -1.14 -8.44
C MET A 92 -16.55 -2.52 -8.10
N GLN A 93 -15.23 -2.68 -7.95
CA GLN A 93 -14.63 -3.94 -7.52
C GLN A 93 -15.11 -4.35 -6.12
N LEU A 94 -15.12 -3.39 -5.18
CA LEU A 94 -15.59 -3.62 -3.82
C LEU A 94 -17.05 -4.07 -3.81
N GLN A 95 -17.91 -3.38 -4.56
CA GLN A 95 -19.33 -3.74 -4.67
C GLN A 95 -19.51 -5.15 -5.28
N SER A 96 -18.69 -5.53 -6.25
CA SER A 96 -18.72 -6.88 -6.83
C SER A 96 -18.32 -7.94 -5.81
N LEU A 97 -17.29 -7.68 -5.01
CA LEU A 97 -16.84 -8.60 -3.95
C LEU A 97 -17.87 -8.70 -2.82
N GLU A 98 -18.49 -7.58 -2.43
CA GLU A 98 -19.59 -7.56 -1.46
C GLU A 98 -20.77 -8.41 -1.93
N ALA A 99 -21.16 -8.30 -3.21
CA ALA A 99 -22.22 -9.12 -3.79
C ALA A 99 -21.86 -10.62 -3.81
N GLU A 100 -20.60 -10.96 -4.08
CA GLU A 100 -20.11 -12.35 -4.02
C GLU A 100 -20.16 -12.89 -2.58
N ILE A 101 -19.70 -12.11 -1.61
CA ILE A 101 -19.76 -12.47 -0.18
C ILE A 101 -21.21 -12.68 0.25
N GLU A 102 -22.12 -11.77 -0.09
CA GLU A 102 -23.55 -11.93 0.22
C GLU A 102 -24.14 -13.19 -0.41
N GLY A 103 -23.72 -13.55 -1.62
CA GLY A 103 -24.11 -14.79 -2.29
C GLY A 103 -23.66 -16.01 -1.49
N LEU A 104 -22.38 -16.06 -1.13
CA LEU A 104 -21.79 -17.16 -0.35
C LEU A 104 -22.41 -17.27 1.05
N GLU A 105 -22.69 -16.14 1.70
CA GLU A 105 -23.36 -16.12 3.00
C GLU A 105 -24.77 -16.69 2.93
N LYS A 106 -25.52 -16.39 1.86
CA LYS A 106 -26.85 -16.96 1.61
C LYS A 106 -26.77 -18.47 1.39
N GLU A 107 -25.87 -18.93 0.52
CA GLU A 107 -25.65 -20.37 0.28
C GLU A 107 -25.28 -21.12 1.57
N LEU A 108 -24.37 -20.55 2.36
CA LEU A 108 -23.96 -21.13 3.65
C LEU A 108 -25.14 -21.19 4.64
N GLN A 109 -25.99 -20.16 4.67
CA GLN A 109 -27.20 -20.17 5.49
C GLN A 109 -28.20 -21.24 5.02
N GLU A 110 -28.35 -21.43 3.71
CA GLU A 110 -29.20 -22.47 3.14
C GLU A 110 -28.71 -23.87 3.49
N VAL A 111 -27.42 -24.14 3.35
CA VAL A 111 -26.80 -25.42 3.74
C VAL A 111 -27.01 -25.69 5.24
N ARG A 112 -26.78 -24.69 6.10
CA ARG A 112 -27.04 -24.83 7.55
C ARG A 112 -28.49 -25.20 7.84
N LYS A 113 -29.45 -24.51 7.21
CA LYS A 113 -30.88 -24.85 7.32
C LYS A 113 -31.18 -26.25 6.79
N GLY A 114 -30.51 -26.69 5.73
CA GLY A 114 -30.62 -28.04 5.18
C GLY A 114 -30.16 -29.11 6.16
N ILE A 115 -29.02 -28.89 6.82
CA ILE A 115 -28.49 -29.80 7.84
C ILE A 115 -29.42 -29.89 9.04
N GLU A 116 -29.93 -28.76 9.52
CA GLU A 116 -30.91 -28.71 10.63
C GLU A 116 -32.14 -29.56 10.31
N LYS A 117 -32.69 -29.43 9.09
CA LYS A 117 -33.83 -30.24 8.64
C LYS A 117 -33.49 -31.73 8.58
N GLN A 118 -32.34 -32.09 8.01
CA GLN A 118 -31.89 -33.48 7.94
C GLN A 118 -31.70 -34.10 9.34
N LEU A 119 -31.20 -33.32 10.30
CA LEU A 119 -31.06 -33.76 11.68
C LEU A 119 -32.42 -34.08 12.32
N GLN A 120 -33.42 -33.20 12.11
CA GLN A 120 -34.79 -33.42 12.59
C GLN A 120 -35.43 -34.66 11.96
N GLU A 121 -35.30 -34.82 10.64
CA GLU A 121 -35.80 -36.01 9.93
C GLU A 121 -35.14 -37.30 10.43
N HIS A 122 -33.82 -37.25 10.66
CA HIS A 122 -33.07 -38.37 11.20
C HIS A 122 -33.51 -38.73 12.63
N GLU A 123 -33.78 -37.75 13.49
CA GLU A 123 -34.31 -37.99 14.84
C GLU A 123 -35.67 -38.68 14.81
N ILE A 124 -36.57 -38.23 13.94
CA ILE A 124 -37.88 -38.87 13.74
C ILE A 124 -37.70 -40.33 13.28
N LEU A 125 -36.82 -40.57 12.31
CA LEU A 125 -36.53 -41.93 11.83
C LEU A 125 -35.92 -42.81 12.93
N LEU A 126 -35.02 -42.28 13.75
CA LEU A 126 -34.45 -43.00 14.88
C LEU A 126 -35.51 -43.38 15.90
N ASN A 127 -36.41 -42.43 16.25
CA ASN A 127 -37.51 -42.67 17.17
C ASN A 127 -38.46 -43.77 16.66
N THR A 128 -38.81 -43.74 15.37
CA THR A 128 -39.65 -44.80 14.76
C THR A 128 -38.94 -46.15 14.76
N ARG A 129 -37.63 -46.20 14.45
CA ARG A 129 -36.83 -47.42 14.54
C ARG A 129 -36.84 -47.99 15.96
N MET A 130 -36.60 -47.16 16.98
CA MET A 130 -36.61 -47.59 18.37
C MET A 130 -37.97 -48.17 18.78
N ARG A 131 -39.08 -47.56 18.33
CA ARG A 131 -40.43 -48.10 18.56
C ARG A 131 -40.62 -49.47 17.91
N LEU A 132 -40.22 -49.63 16.65
CA LEU A 132 -40.30 -50.90 15.94
C LEU A 132 -39.42 -51.99 16.59
N GLU A 133 -38.23 -51.64 17.07
CA GLU A 133 -37.36 -52.57 17.81
C GLU A 133 -38.03 -53.06 19.10
N GLN A 134 -38.72 -52.16 19.83
CA GLN A 134 -39.52 -52.53 21.00
C GLN A 134 -40.69 -53.46 20.63
N GLU A 135 -41.46 -53.14 19.58
CA GLU A 135 -42.55 -53.98 19.09
C GLU A 135 -42.05 -55.38 18.73
N ILE A 136 -40.96 -55.50 17.96
CA ILE A 136 -40.33 -56.79 17.60
C ILE A 136 -39.92 -57.57 18.86
N ALA A 137 -39.33 -56.90 19.86
CA ALA A 137 -38.96 -57.55 21.11
C ALA A 137 -40.20 -58.08 21.86
N THR A 138 -41.31 -57.34 21.85
CA THR A 138 -42.57 -57.84 22.44
C THR A 138 -43.16 -59.02 21.67
N TYR A 139 -43.16 -58.97 20.34
CA TYR A 139 -43.62 -60.08 19.50
C TYR A 139 -42.78 -61.34 19.73
N ARG A 140 -41.46 -61.22 19.85
CA ARG A 140 -40.56 -62.34 20.19
C ARG A 140 -40.94 -62.98 21.53
N ARG A 141 -41.15 -62.17 22.60
CA ARG A 141 -41.56 -62.69 23.91
C ARG A 141 -42.92 -63.38 23.88
N LEU A 142 -43.87 -62.86 23.11
CA LEU A 142 -45.20 -63.48 22.96
C LEU A 142 -45.11 -64.83 22.24
N LEU A 143 -44.32 -64.91 21.17
CA LEU A 143 -44.06 -66.15 20.43
C LEU A 143 -43.35 -67.17 21.32
N GLU A 144 -42.30 -66.78 22.04
CA GLU A 144 -41.59 -67.64 23.00
C GLU A 144 -42.55 -68.20 24.08
N ARG A 145 -43.48 -67.38 24.58
CA ARG A 145 -44.51 -67.81 25.53
C ARG A 145 -45.48 -68.82 24.92
N GLU A 146 -45.94 -68.59 23.69
CA GLU A 146 -46.80 -69.55 22.97
C GLU A 146 -46.07 -70.86 22.73
N GLU A 147 -44.84 -70.83 22.23
CA GLU A 147 -44.02 -72.03 22.02
C GLU A 147 -43.86 -72.83 23.32
N ASN A 148 -43.64 -72.16 24.45
CA ASN A 148 -43.56 -72.81 25.76
C ASN A 148 -44.91 -73.44 26.16
N ARG A 149 -46.05 -72.79 25.91
CA ARG A 149 -47.39 -73.40 26.12
C ARG A 149 -47.56 -74.67 25.28
N PHE A 150 -47.26 -74.60 23.98
CA PHE A 150 -47.35 -75.74 23.08
C PHE A 150 -46.45 -76.90 23.54
N ARG A 151 -45.20 -76.63 23.96
CA ARG A 151 -44.29 -77.66 24.49
C ARG A 151 -44.79 -78.28 25.80
N CYS A 152 -45.40 -77.50 26.69
CA CYS A 152 -45.99 -78.03 27.94
C CYS A 152 -47.26 -78.86 27.69
N SER A 153 -48.11 -78.47 26.73
CA SER A 153 -49.32 -79.24 26.39
C SER A 153 -49.00 -80.58 25.70
N THR A 154 -47.87 -80.69 24.99
CA THR A 154 -47.46 -81.96 24.35
C THR A 154 -46.76 -82.93 25.30
N HIS A 155 -46.39 -82.52 26.52
CA HIS A 155 -45.84 -83.43 27.54
C HIS A 155 -46.86 -84.33 28.26
N HIS A 156 -48.13 -84.34 27.84
CA HIS A 156 -49.08 -85.42 28.16
C HIS A 156 -49.28 -86.46 27.05
N ARG A 157 -48.48 -86.44 25.98
CA ARG A 157 -48.29 -87.63 25.14
C ARG A 157 -46.80 -87.89 24.95
N LYS A 158 -46.36 -89.01 25.53
CA LYS A 158 -45.09 -89.64 25.18
C LYS A 158 -45.01 -89.74 23.66
N ASP A 159 -43.99 -89.15 23.06
CA ASP A 159 -43.28 -89.82 21.97
C ASP A 159 -41.94 -89.13 21.69
N ASP A 160 -40.91 -89.96 21.73
CA ASP A 160 -39.56 -89.68 21.30
C ASP A 160 -39.56 -89.24 19.83
N ARG A 161 -39.20 -87.99 19.55
CA ARG A 161 -38.66 -87.59 18.24
C ARG A 161 -37.84 -86.33 18.36
N LYS A 162 -36.53 -86.50 18.17
CA LYS A 162 -35.54 -85.43 18.04
C LYS A 162 -35.93 -84.50 16.88
N PRO A 163 -36.02 -83.17 17.06
CA PRO A 163 -36.03 -82.24 15.95
C PRO A 163 -34.58 -81.96 15.53
N THR A 164 -34.24 -82.30 14.28
CA THR A 164 -33.06 -81.78 13.59
C THR A 164 -33.28 -80.28 13.37
N THR A 165 -32.88 -79.46 14.33
CA THR A 165 -32.86 -78.01 14.21
C THR A 165 -31.65 -77.60 13.37
N SER A 166 -31.90 -77.32 12.08
CA SER A 166 -30.98 -76.58 11.23
C SER A 166 -30.73 -75.21 11.85
N LYS A 167 -29.56 -75.04 12.46
CA LYS A 167 -29.06 -73.75 12.94
C LYS A 167 -28.68 -72.91 11.72
N ILE A 168 -29.57 -72.02 11.29
CA ILE A 168 -29.15 -70.90 10.45
C ILE A 168 -28.56 -69.86 11.41
N ALA A 169 -27.24 -69.82 11.49
CA ALA A 169 -26.51 -68.77 12.18
C ALA A 169 -26.61 -67.49 11.33
N PHE A 170 -27.49 -66.57 11.73
CA PHE A 170 -27.46 -65.21 11.20
C PHE A 170 -26.41 -64.42 11.98
N ILE A 171 -25.25 -64.22 11.37
CA ILE A 171 -24.17 -63.40 11.92
C ILE A 171 -24.63 -61.94 11.86
N LEU A 172 -24.85 -61.35 13.03
CA LEU A 172 -25.03 -59.91 13.20
C LEU A 172 -23.64 -59.25 13.00
N PRO A 173 -23.47 -58.26 12.11
CA PRO A 173 -22.23 -57.50 12.06
C PRO A 173 -22.09 -56.73 13.38
N SER A 174 -21.03 -57.05 14.11
CA SER A 174 -20.54 -56.31 15.26
C SER A 174 -20.41 -54.84 14.90
N THR A 175 -21.24 -53.99 15.51
CA THR A 175 -21.03 -52.55 15.56
C THR A 175 -19.63 -52.30 16.11
N GLY A 176 -18.79 -51.65 15.31
CA GLY A 176 -17.49 -51.18 15.73
C GLY A 176 -17.63 -50.36 17.00
N ALA A 177 -16.90 -50.76 18.02
CA ALA A 177 -16.69 -49.96 19.21
C ALA A 177 -16.01 -48.65 18.80
N ILE A 178 -16.80 -47.58 18.68
CA ILE A 178 -16.30 -46.22 18.69
C ILE A 178 -15.86 -45.95 20.12
N LYS A 179 -14.57 -46.16 20.38
CA LYS A 179 -13.91 -45.67 21.60
C LYS A 179 -13.59 -44.20 21.40
N LYS A 180 -14.34 -43.41 22.17
CA LYS A 180 -14.06 -42.08 22.72
C LYS A 180 -12.64 -41.60 22.49
N HIS A 181 -12.52 -40.52 21.73
CA HIS A 181 -11.37 -39.64 21.73
C HIS A 181 -11.39 -38.89 23.07
N GLU A 182 -10.45 -39.23 23.97
CA GLU A 182 -10.19 -38.39 25.14
C GLU A 182 -9.44 -37.15 24.67
N THR A 183 -10.09 -36.04 24.92
CA THR A 183 -9.57 -34.68 24.94
C THR A 183 -8.56 -34.54 26.05
N GLU A 184 -7.34 -34.08 25.77
CA GLU A 184 -6.56 -33.37 26.76
C GLU A 184 -5.64 -32.31 26.14
N THR A 185 -5.88 -31.09 26.62
CA THR A 185 -4.98 -29.94 26.76
C THR A 185 -4.31 -29.38 25.51
N VAL A 186 -5.07 -28.47 24.90
CA VAL A 186 -4.64 -27.37 24.05
C VAL A 186 -3.73 -26.42 24.85
N GLU A 187 -2.46 -26.33 24.46
CA GLU A 187 -1.57 -25.23 24.84
C GLU A 187 -1.88 -24.03 23.94
N LEU A 188 -2.32 -22.94 24.56
CA LEU A 188 -2.78 -21.71 23.91
C LEU A 188 -1.63 -20.99 23.20
N MET A 189 -1.40 -21.31 21.92
CA MET A 189 -0.87 -20.33 20.97
C MET A 189 -2.04 -19.54 20.40
N THR A 190 -2.18 -18.29 20.81
CA THR A 190 -3.17 -17.34 20.30
C THR A 190 -2.89 -17.02 18.83
N LYS A 191 -3.40 -17.87 17.92
CA LYS A 191 -3.39 -17.64 16.47
C LYS A 191 -4.66 -16.89 16.09
N GLN A 192 -4.56 -15.57 16.01
CA GLN A 192 -5.61 -14.74 15.41
C GLN A 192 -5.49 -14.84 13.88
N ALA A 193 -6.30 -15.71 13.28
CA ALA A 193 -6.42 -15.86 11.84
C ALA A 193 -7.36 -14.78 11.31
N ILE A 194 -6.83 -13.83 10.53
CA ILE A 194 -7.62 -12.95 9.69
C ILE A 194 -7.93 -13.73 8.41
N LEU A 195 -9.17 -14.21 8.30
CA LEU A 195 -9.74 -14.69 7.04
C LEU A 195 -10.01 -13.47 6.16
N ASN A 196 -9.09 -13.18 5.22
CA ASN A 196 -9.32 -12.52 3.94
C ASN A 196 -8.00 -12.56 3.14
N GLY A 197 -7.94 -13.41 2.11
CA GLY A 197 -6.81 -13.53 1.18
C GLY A 197 -5.61 -14.29 1.76
N ASN A 198 -5.29 -15.45 1.19
CA ASN A 198 -4.19 -16.31 1.63
C ASN A 198 -2.82 -15.60 1.64
N MET A 199 -2.35 -15.20 2.83
CA MET A 199 -0.93 -15.00 3.17
C MET A 199 -0.73 -15.41 4.64
N VAL A 200 -0.04 -16.53 4.88
CA VAL A 200 0.47 -16.87 6.22
C VAL A 200 1.62 -15.91 6.53
N LYS A 201 1.34 -14.89 7.34
CA LYS A 201 2.34 -13.93 7.81
C LYS A 201 2.96 -14.48 9.10
N GLU A 202 4.11 -15.12 8.97
CA GLU A 202 4.95 -15.46 10.13
C GLU A 202 5.68 -14.20 10.61
N ARG A 203 5.45 -13.81 11.86
CA ARG A 203 5.96 -12.58 12.48
C ARG A 203 6.81 -12.95 13.68
N ALA A 204 8.10 -12.63 13.64
CA ALA A 204 8.99 -12.69 14.79
C ALA A 204 9.36 -11.25 15.15
N GLU A 205 9.01 -10.82 16.36
CA GLU A 205 9.36 -9.51 16.90
C GLU A 205 10.26 -9.71 18.11
N ALA A 206 11.40 -9.04 18.13
CA ALA A 206 12.26 -8.99 19.30
C ALA A 206 12.45 -7.53 19.71
N HIS A 207 12.39 -7.30 21.02
CA HIS A 207 12.48 -5.98 21.63
C HIS A 207 13.75 -5.90 22.45
N GLY A 208 14.48 -4.79 22.35
CA GLY A 208 15.66 -4.52 23.16
C GLY A 208 15.87 -3.01 23.30
N THR A 209 16.15 -2.57 24.53
CA THR A 209 16.38 -1.17 24.88
C THR A 209 17.87 -0.99 25.17
N ILE A 210 18.61 -0.28 24.31
CA ILE A 210 20.07 -0.14 24.46
C ILE A 210 20.55 1.25 24.01
N GLN A 211 21.50 1.80 24.76
CA GLN A 211 22.18 3.07 24.51
C GLN A 211 22.83 3.12 23.11
N THR A 212 22.70 4.25 22.44
CA THR A 212 23.07 4.48 21.02
C THR A 212 24.54 4.15 20.69
N GLU A 213 25.45 4.29 21.65
CA GLU A 213 26.89 4.02 21.46
C GLU A 213 27.22 2.51 21.32
N LYS A 214 26.27 1.61 21.64
CA LYS A 214 26.46 0.15 21.57
C LYS A 214 25.57 -0.56 20.56
N VAL A 215 24.74 0.19 19.83
CA VAL A 215 23.77 -0.36 18.85
C VAL A 215 24.50 -1.15 17.76
N ASP A 216 25.63 -0.65 17.30
CA ASP A 216 26.43 -1.27 16.24
C ASP A 216 27.05 -2.61 16.64
N GLU A 217 27.40 -2.76 17.92
CA GLU A 217 27.97 -3.97 18.51
C GLU A 217 26.89 -5.04 18.69
N VAL A 218 25.71 -4.63 19.17
CA VAL A 218 24.53 -5.50 19.31
C VAL A 218 24.06 -6.01 17.97
N ILE A 219 23.98 -5.15 16.94
CA ILE A 219 23.61 -5.57 15.58
C ILE A 219 24.62 -6.61 15.06
N LYS A 220 25.91 -6.41 15.31
CA LYS A 220 26.96 -7.35 14.85
C LYS A 220 26.85 -8.71 15.55
N GLU A 221 26.58 -8.73 16.85
CA GLU A 221 26.33 -9.95 17.62
C GLU A 221 25.02 -10.65 17.19
N TRP A 222 23.97 -9.86 16.92
CA TRP A 222 22.69 -10.35 16.42
C TRP A 222 22.79 -10.96 15.03
N GLU A 223 23.45 -10.30 14.09
CA GLU A 223 23.67 -10.83 12.74
C GLU A 223 24.51 -12.11 12.77
N GLY A 224 25.47 -12.20 13.69
CA GLY A 224 26.27 -13.40 13.92
C GLY A 224 25.44 -14.57 14.46
N SER A 225 24.51 -14.30 15.38
CA SER A 225 23.69 -15.32 16.04
C SER A 225 22.48 -15.74 15.18
N PHE A 226 21.82 -14.79 14.52
CA PHE A 226 20.57 -14.99 13.78
C PHE A 226 20.79 -15.54 12.37
N PHE A 227 21.86 -15.15 11.67
CA PHE A 227 22.16 -15.61 10.31
C PHE A 227 23.24 -16.70 10.24
N LYS A 228 23.47 -17.42 11.35
CA LYS A 228 24.51 -18.46 11.47
C LYS A 228 24.39 -19.52 10.35
N ASP A 229 23.17 -19.89 10.00
CA ASP A 229 22.88 -20.92 8.98
C ASP A 229 22.56 -20.35 7.59
N ASN A 230 22.63 -19.01 7.40
CA ASN A 230 22.21 -18.38 6.15
C ASN A 230 23.11 -17.20 5.72
N PRO A 231 24.29 -17.49 5.12
CA PRO A 231 25.31 -16.48 4.84
C PRO A 231 24.93 -15.47 3.75
N ARG A 232 24.00 -15.83 2.85
CA ARG A 232 23.51 -14.92 1.79
C ARG A 232 22.65 -13.80 2.34
N LEU A 233 21.83 -14.09 3.34
CA LEU A 233 21.00 -13.08 4.01
C LEU A 233 21.84 -12.15 4.87
N ARG A 234 22.87 -12.70 5.55
CA ARG A 234 23.86 -11.90 6.29
C ARG A 234 24.59 -10.88 5.40
N LYS A 235 25.00 -11.28 4.19
CA LYS A 235 25.66 -10.34 3.25
C LYS A 235 24.72 -9.20 2.84
N LYS A 236 23.45 -9.50 2.62
CA LYS A 236 22.44 -8.49 2.27
C LYS A 236 22.16 -7.54 3.44
N SER A 237 22.08 -8.04 4.67
CA SER A 237 21.87 -7.19 5.85
C SER A 237 23.04 -6.24 6.08
N VAL A 238 24.27 -6.75 6.01
CA VAL A 238 25.49 -5.94 6.15
C VAL A 238 25.61 -4.90 5.03
N SER A 239 25.29 -5.25 3.78
CA SER A 239 25.28 -4.31 2.64
C SER A 239 24.26 -3.19 2.85
N LEU A 240 23.03 -3.53 3.25
CA LEU A 240 21.97 -2.55 3.48
C LEU A 240 22.33 -1.55 4.59
N ARG A 241 23.02 -2.03 5.64
CA ARG A 241 23.53 -1.17 6.72
C ARG A 241 24.63 -0.24 6.22
N PHE A 242 25.54 -0.73 5.39
CA PHE A 242 26.58 0.10 4.77
C PHE A 242 25.96 1.18 3.88
N ASP A 243 25.00 0.82 3.03
CA ASP A 243 24.29 1.75 2.14
C ASP A 243 23.53 2.82 2.93
N LEU A 244 22.88 2.44 4.04
CA LEU A 244 22.16 3.38 4.91
C LEU A 244 23.09 4.32 5.66
N HIS A 245 24.25 3.83 6.14
CA HIS A 245 25.27 4.69 6.75
C HIS A 245 25.88 5.63 5.71
N LEU A 246 26.10 5.15 4.48
CA LEU A 246 26.64 5.96 3.39
C LEU A 246 25.66 7.07 3.00
N ALA A 247 24.36 6.75 2.90
CA ALA A 247 23.30 7.73 2.65
C ALA A 247 23.20 8.77 3.79
N ALA A 248 23.30 8.34 5.04
CA ALA A 248 23.30 9.23 6.20
C ALA A 248 24.56 10.12 6.30
N THR A 249 25.67 9.74 5.65
CA THR A 249 26.88 10.58 5.57
C THR A 249 26.88 11.55 4.39
N ASP A 250 26.09 11.29 3.34
CA ASP A 250 25.93 12.17 2.18
C ASP A 250 24.96 13.33 2.48
N GLU A 251 23.96 13.10 3.35
CA GLU A 251 23.24 14.17 4.04
C GLU A 251 24.11 14.75 5.16
N GLY A 252 24.83 15.84 4.87
CA GLY A 252 25.84 16.46 5.74
C GLY A 252 25.46 16.60 7.22
N CYS A 253 25.78 15.59 8.02
CA CYS A 253 25.67 15.62 9.47
C CYS A 253 27.06 15.91 10.05
N LEU A 254 27.33 17.20 10.28
CA LEU A 254 28.42 17.63 11.16
C LEU A 254 28.18 17.02 12.55
N GLN A 255 29.24 16.44 13.13
CA GLN A 255 29.26 15.87 14.47
C GLN A 255 28.44 16.71 15.48
N THR A 256 27.35 16.15 15.99
CA THR A 256 26.94 16.40 17.38
C THR A 256 27.46 15.25 18.23
N LYS A 257 28.71 15.40 18.68
CA LYS A 257 29.20 14.68 19.84
C LYS A 257 28.33 15.04 21.04
N GLN A 258 27.82 13.99 21.69
CA GLN A 258 27.34 13.94 23.07
C GLN A 258 26.24 14.94 23.46
N ASN A 259 25.03 14.44 23.69
CA ASN A 259 24.48 14.31 25.04
C ASN A 259 23.11 13.61 24.97
N ASN A 260 23.03 12.42 25.57
CA ASN A 260 21.83 11.72 26.03
C ASN A 260 20.58 11.89 25.14
N LEU A 261 20.57 11.21 23.99
CA LEU A 261 19.31 10.90 23.33
C LEU A 261 18.56 9.83 24.13
N PRO A 262 17.23 9.92 24.26
CA PRO A 262 16.44 8.94 24.98
C PRO A 262 16.54 7.57 24.32
N ASP A 263 16.30 6.51 25.10
CA ASP A 263 16.24 5.13 24.62
C ASP A 263 15.35 5.02 23.38
N ILE A 264 15.96 4.72 22.23
CA ILE A 264 15.23 4.54 20.97
C ILE A 264 14.83 3.07 20.90
N GLU A 265 13.53 2.78 20.96
CA GLU A 265 13.00 1.44 20.69
C GLU A 265 13.14 1.15 19.18
N VAL A 266 14.20 0.43 18.79
CA VAL A 266 14.39 0.00 17.41
C VAL A 266 13.65 -1.32 17.19
N ARG A 267 12.51 -1.25 16.50
CA ARG A 267 11.70 -2.43 16.14
C ARG A 267 12.03 -2.91 14.74
N LEU A 268 12.82 -3.99 14.63
CA LEU A 268 13.07 -4.64 13.35
C LEU A 268 11.97 -5.70 13.10
N VAL A 269 11.10 -5.43 12.13
CA VAL A 269 10.00 -6.33 11.75
C VAL A 269 10.39 -7.07 10.48
N MET A 270 10.79 -8.34 10.60
CA MET A 270 11.04 -9.17 9.43
C MET A 270 9.72 -9.79 8.96
N ARG A 271 9.26 -9.40 7.76
CA ARG A 271 8.06 -9.96 7.13
C ARG A 271 8.46 -11.01 6.11
N ARG A 272 8.11 -12.28 6.35
CA ARG A 272 8.19 -13.31 5.31
C ARG A 272 6.90 -13.27 4.50
N SER A 273 7.02 -12.89 3.23
CA SER A 273 5.94 -13.03 2.24
C SER A 273 6.14 -14.37 1.55
N SER A 274 5.45 -15.42 1.99
CA SER A 274 5.31 -16.62 1.17
C SER A 274 4.10 -16.45 0.25
N SER A 275 4.33 -16.21 -1.04
CA SER A 275 3.28 -16.35 -2.05
C SER A 275 3.00 -17.85 -2.23
N ILE A 276 1.78 -18.28 -1.92
CA ILE A 276 1.33 -19.63 -2.27
C ILE A 276 1.19 -19.66 -3.81
N PRO A 277 1.77 -20.65 -4.51
CA PRO A 277 1.58 -20.78 -5.95
C PRO A 277 0.09 -20.95 -6.24
N SER A 278 -0.45 -20.06 -7.09
CA SER A 278 -1.79 -20.19 -7.67
C SER A 278 -1.93 -21.57 -8.31
N ILE A 279 -2.72 -22.45 -7.71
CA ILE A 279 -3.23 -23.64 -8.39
C ILE A 279 -4.10 -23.11 -9.53
N LYS A 280 -3.61 -23.21 -10.76
CA LYS A 280 -4.41 -22.95 -11.95
C LYS A 280 -5.43 -24.09 -12.12
N PRO A 281 -6.62 -23.80 -12.67
CA PRO A 281 -7.72 -24.76 -12.79
C PRO A 281 -7.36 -25.98 -13.63
#